data_AF-A0A377Q6W5-F1
#
_entry.id   AF-A0A377Q6W5-F1
#
_cell.length_a   1.000
_cell.length_b   1.000
_cell.length_c   1.000
_cell.angle_alpha   90.00
_cell.angle_beta   90.00
_cell.angle_gamma   90.00
#
_symmetry.space_group_name_H-M   'P 1'
#
loop_
_entity.id
_entity.type
_entity.pdbx_description
1 polymer ?
#
loop_
_entity_poly.entity_id
_entity_poly.type
_entity_poly.pdbx_seq_one_letter_code
_entity_poly.pdbx_strand_id
1 'polypeptide(L)'
;MLWRYASRPKSPLAPLFQRGKASCAARWGDVYLEQNGDNKHHATPFEKGGLRGIFLLILLILLFSSHYATASPPCQPLPEIQQRLGQFARGWHSKLAMETGYAPPARYTVCQLKSGLPFADHRLKRIYIRGLASEDDEITLAHEYLHLAFSHHPRGHDEVFIEALARRLVGVP
;
A
#
# COMPACT_ATOMS: atom_id res chain seq x y z
N MET A 1 -25.07 -12.95 44.31
CA MET A 1 -24.02 -13.10 43.29
C MET A 1 -24.24 -14.43 42.58
N LEU A 2 -24.55 -14.42 41.28
CA LEU A 2 -24.49 -15.60 40.37
C LEU A 2 -24.87 -15.11 38.95
N TRP A 3 -23.87 -14.74 38.14
CA TRP A 3 -24.06 -14.49 36.72
C TRP A 3 -23.99 -15.83 35.97
N ARG A 4 -25.08 -16.20 35.30
CA ARG A 4 -25.15 -17.36 34.41
C ARG A 4 -24.42 -17.07 33.10
N TYR A 5 -23.49 -17.95 32.76
CA TYR A 5 -22.79 -18.01 31.50
C TYR A 5 -23.77 -18.41 30.37
N ALA A 6 -24.03 -17.52 29.42
CA ALA A 6 -24.86 -17.81 28.26
C ALA A 6 -23.96 -18.26 27.10
N SER A 7 -23.94 -19.58 26.86
CA SER A 7 -23.27 -20.24 25.75
C SER A 7 -23.91 -19.84 24.41
N ARG A 8 -23.12 -19.37 23.45
CA ARG A 8 -23.59 -19.15 22.06
C ARG A 8 -23.72 -20.50 21.33
N PRO A 9 -24.78 -20.73 20.55
CA PRO A 9 -24.90 -21.94 19.73
C PRO A 9 -23.96 -21.90 18.51
N LYS A 10 -23.38 -23.06 18.18
CA LYS A 10 -22.61 -23.31 16.96
C LYS A 10 -23.57 -23.67 15.83
N SER A 11 -23.55 -22.91 14.73
CA SER A 11 -24.19 -23.28 13.46
C SER A 11 -23.15 -23.96 12.55
N PRO A 12 -23.48 -25.07 11.86
CA PRO A 12 -22.51 -25.83 11.07
C PRO A 12 -22.53 -25.50 9.57
N LEU A 13 -21.33 -25.69 8.98
CA LEU A 13 -21.00 -26.04 7.58
C LEU A 13 -21.14 -24.97 6.48
N ALA A 14 -19.99 -24.48 6.03
CA ALA A 14 -19.72 -23.98 4.68
C ALA A 14 -18.57 -24.83 4.06
N PRO A 15 -18.53 -24.98 2.72
CA PRO A 15 -17.81 -26.07 2.07
C PRO A 15 -16.29 -25.88 1.99
N LEU A 16 -15.61 -27.03 1.90
CA LEU A 16 -14.21 -27.19 1.52
C LEU A 16 -13.93 -26.45 0.20
N PHE A 17 -13.22 -25.33 0.26
CA PHE A 17 -12.54 -24.76 -0.90
C PHE A 17 -11.03 -24.77 -0.64
N GLN A 18 -10.32 -25.28 -1.63
CA GLN A 18 -8.94 -25.73 -1.53
C GLN A 18 -7.98 -24.58 -1.22
N ARG A 19 -7.07 -24.91 -0.30
CA ARG A 19 -5.91 -24.15 0.17
C ARG A 19 -4.96 -23.84 -1.00
N GLY A 20 -5.11 -22.65 -1.60
CA GLY A 20 -4.04 -21.97 -2.31
C GLY A 20 -3.30 -21.06 -1.34
N LYS A 21 -2.12 -21.49 -0.86
CA LYS A 21 -1.23 -20.63 -0.07
C LYS A 21 -0.66 -19.55 -0.99
N ALA A 22 -1.25 -18.36 -1.02
CA ALA A 22 -0.55 -17.16 -1.45
C ALA A 22 -0.10 -16.44 -0.18
N SER A 23 1.13 -16.73 0.24
CA SER A 23 1.83 -15.96 1.26
C SER A 23 2.12 -14.59 0.66
N CYS A 24 1.53 -13.51 1.20
CA CYS A 24 1.93 -12.14 0.90
C CYS A 24 3.26 -11.82 1.59
N ALA A 25 4.28 -12.66 1.36
CA ALA A 25 5.66 -12.30 1.58
C ALA A 25 6.12 -11.61 0.30
N ALA A 26 6.06 -10.29 0.28
CA ALA A 26 6.71 -9.52 -0.75
C ALA A 26 8.22 -9.81 -0.68
N ARG A 27 8.69 -10.68 -1.57
CA ARG A 27 10.11 -10.91 -1.85
C ARG A 27 10.64 -9.66 -2.53
N TRP A 28 10.98 -8.66 -1.74
CA TRP A 28 11.83 -7.55 -2.18
C TRP A 28 13.28 -8.03 -2.07
N GLY A 29 13.92 -8.23 -3.22
CA GLY A 29 15.34 -8.60 -3.31
C GLY A 29 15.63 -9.47 -4.52
N ASP A 30 16.54 -8.99 -5.36
CA ASP A 30 17.24 -9.69 -6.45
C ASP A 30 16.54 -9.71 -7.83
N VAL A 31 16.43 -8.53 -8.45
CA VAL A 31 16.67 -8.44 -9.91
C VAL A 31 18.19 -8.34 -10.09
N TYR A 32 18.88 -9.47 -10.01
CA TYR A 32 20.23 -9.59 -10.53
C TYR A 32 20.14 -9.66 -12.06
N LEU A 33 20.96 -8.85 -12.70
CA LEU A 33 21.21 -8.82 -14.14
C LEU A 33 21.60 -10.22 -14.64
N GLU A 34 20.71 -10.85 -15.40
CA GLU A 34 21.09 -11.96 -16.27
C GLU A 34 21.21 -11.41 -17.70
N GLN A 35 22.38 -10.86 -18.01
CA GLN A 35 22.81 -10.67 -19.39
C GLN A 35 23.35 -12.01 -19.87
N ASN A 36 22.62 -12.67 -20.77
CA ASN A 36 23.19 -13.74 -21.56
C ASN A 36 22.57 -13.79 -22.96
N GLY A 37 23.45 -13.89 -23.96
CA GLY A 37 23.11 -14.45 -25.27
C GLY A 37 22.78 -13.48 -26.39
N ASP A 38 23.83 -13.11 -27.13
CA ASP A 38 23.86 -13.00 -28.60
C ASP A 38 22.59 -12.54 -29.32
N ASN A 39 22.59 -11.27 -29.74
CA ASN A 39 21.89 -10.88 -30.96
C ASN A 39 22.81 -10.08 -31.86
N LYS A 40 23.35 -10.77 -32.88
CA LYS A 40 24.08 -10.16 -33.99
C LYS A 40 23.12 -9.33 -34.82
N HIS A 41 23.05 -8.03 -34.54
CA HIS A 41 22.47 -7.08 -35.46
C HIS A 41 23.58 -6.40 -36.25
N HIS A 42 23.59 -6.71 -37.54
CA HIS A 42 24.34 -6.00 -38.56
C HIS A 42 24.12 -4.49 -38.40
N ALA A 43 25.18 -3.77 -38.02
CA ALA A 43 25.21 -2.32 -38.07
C ALA A 43 25.22 -1.90 -39.55
N THR A 44 24.10 -1.37 -40.04
CA THR A 44 24.10 -0.58 -41.26
C THR A 44 24.71 0.79 -40.97
N PRO A 45 25.49 1.38 -41.88
CA PRO A 45 26.04 2.72 -41.69
C PRO A 45 24.90 3.73 -41.84
N PHE A 46 24.33 4.20 -40.73
CA PHE A 46 23.43 5.36 -40.76
C PHE A 46 24.30 6.62 -40.88
N GLU A 47 24.28 7.16 -42.09
CA GLU A 47 24.96 8.38 -42.49
C GLU A 47 24.63 9.59 -41.61
N LYS A 48 25.70 10.26 -41.17
CA LYS A 48 25.86 11.72 -41.03
C LYS A 48 24.56 12.53 -40.83
N GLY A 49 23.97 12.44 -39.65
CA GLY A 49 23.00 13.40 -39.10
C GLY A 49 23.45 13.83 -37.71
N GLY A 50 23.83 15.10 -37.55
CA GLY A 50 24.63 15.63 -36.45
C GLY A 50 24.21 15.27 -35.01
N LEU A 51 25.23 15.11 -34.16
CA LEU A 51 25.20 15.01 -32.69
C LEU A 51 24.28 16.05 -32.00
N ARG A 52 23.98 17.15 -32.71
CA ARG A 52 23.02 18.19 -32.32
C ARG A 52 21.57 17.69 -32.24
N GLY A 53 21.16 16.77 -33.10
CA GLY A 53 19.79 16.23 -33.13
C GLY A 53 19.49 15.29 -31.95
N ILE A 54 20.48 14.49 -31.54
CA ILE A 54 20.39 13.61 -30.37
C ILE A 54 20.31 14.44 -29.08
N PHE A 55 21.11 15.51 -28.97
CA PHE A 55 21.08 16.42 -27.82
C PHE A 55 19.75 17.17 -27.71
N LEU A 56 19.17 17.60 -28.84
CA LEU A 56 17.84 18.22 -28.89
C LEU A 56 16.73 17.24 -28.49
N LEU A 57 16.82 15.97 -28.89
CA LEU A 57 15.85 14.94 -28.51
C LEU A 57 15.94 14.59 -27.01
N ILE A 58 17.15 14.47 -26.45
CA ILE A 58 17.38 14.23 -25.02
C ILE A 58 16.93 15.45 -24.19
N LEU A 59 17.24 16.67 -24.64
CA LEU A 59 16.77 17.89 -24.00
C LEU A 59 15.24 18.01 -24.06
N LEU A 60 14.60 17.60 -25.18
CA LEU A 60 13.15 17.53 -25.31
C LEU A 60 12.55 16.51 -24.33
N ILE A 61 13.13 15.30 -24.20
CA ILE A 61 12.65 14.27 -23.26
C ILE A 61 12.80 14.72 -21.79
N LEU A 62 13.90 15.43 -21.46
CA LEU A 62 14.11 15.99 -20.12
C LEU A 62 13.21 17.21 -19.83
N LEU A 63 12.84 17.99 -20.86
CA LEU A 63 11.87 19.10 -20.74
C LEU A 63 10.41 18.63 -20.79
N PHE A 64 10.11 17.48 -21.42
CA PHE A 64 8.79 16.84 -21.50
C PHE A 64 8.57 15.75 -20.45
N SER A 65 9.48 15.63 -19.47
CA SER A 65 9.16 14.97 -18.19
C SER A 65 8.23 15.86 -17.39
N SER A 66 7.09 16.17 -18.02
CA SER A 66 5.91 16.76 -17.44
C SER A 66 5.69 16.07 -16.11
N HIS A 67 5.63 16.88 -15.06
CA HIS A 67 5.12 16.49 -13.78
C HIS A 67 3.67 16.02 -13.97
N TYR A 68 3.46 14.79 -14.43
CA TYR A 68 2.19 14.13 -14.37
C TYR A 68 2.00 13.76 -12.89
N ALA A 69 1.55 14.74 -12.11
CA ALA A 69 0.91 14.44 -10.83
C ALA A 69 -0.32 13.60 -11.17
N THR A 70 -0.19 12.29 -11.09
CA THR A 70 -1.29 11.36 -11.28
C THR A 70 -2.31 11.65 -10.19
N ALA A 71 -3.44 12.23 -10.59
CA ALA A 71 -4.52 12.50 -9.65
C ALA A 71 -5.05 11.17 -9.11
N SER A 72 -5.24 11.10 -7.79
CA SER A 72 -5.89 9.94 -7.18
C SER A 72 -7.26 9.70 -7.79
N PRO A 73 -7.67 8.43 -7.97
CA PRO A 73 -8.95 8.10 -8.56
C PRO A 73 -10.10 8.67 -7.72
N PRO A 74 -11.27 8.93 -8.32
CA PRO A 74 -12.46 9.32 -7.58
C PRO A 74 -12.74 8.34 -6.44
N CYS A 75 -13.05 8.87 -5.26
CA CYS A 75 -13.35 8.06 -4.09
C CYS A 75 -14.79 7.54 -4.17
N GLN A 76 -14.96 6.23 -4.15
CA GLN A 76 -16.22 5.56 -3.82
C GLN A 76 -16.12 5.15 -2.34
N PRO A 77 -16.78 5.82 -1.39
CA PRO A 77 -16.56 5.58 0.04
C PRO A 77 -16.97 4.18 0.49
N LEU A 78 -16.24 3.65 1.46
CA LEU A 78 -16.51 2.38 2.16
C LEU A 78 -16.79 2.66 3.65
N PRO A 79 -18.01 3.11 3.99
CA PRO A 79 -18.31 3.63 5.34
C PRO A 79 -18.17 2.57 6.44
N GLU A 80 -18.49 1.30 6.16
CA GLU A 80 -18.38 0.21 7.12
C GLU A 80 -16.91 -0.04 7.49
N ILE A 81 -16.02 -0.03 6.49
CA ILE A 81 -14.58 -0.23 6.72
C ILE A 81 -13.98 1.01 7.38
N GLN A 82 -14.40 2.22 7.01
CA GLN A 82 -13.99 3.43 7.70
C GLN A 82 -14.39 3.42 9.18
N GLN A 83 -15.59 2.95 9.51
CA GLN A 83 -16.03 2.80 10.90
C GLN A 83 -15.17 1.77 11.65
N ARG A 84 -14.84 0.65 11.00
CA ARG A 84 -13.94 -0.37 11.57
C ARG A 84 -12.53 0.17 11.79
N LEU A 85 -11.96 0.88 10.82
CA LEU A 85 -10.67 1.57 10.98
C LEU A 85 -10.71 2.56 12.15
N GLY A 86 -11.81 3.29 12.34
CA GLY A 86 -11.99 4.16 13.51
C GLY A 86 -11.97 3.41 14.85
N GLN A 87 -12.49 2.18 14.91
CA GLN A 87 -12.41 1.33 16.10
C GLN A 87 -10.97 0.84 16.33
N PHE A 88 -10.31 0.36 15.28
CA PHE A 88 -8.92 -0.06 15.33
C PHE A 88 -7.98 1.07 15.77
N ALA A 89 -8.07 2.23 15.13
CA ALA A 89 -7.24 3.40 15.44
C ALA A 89 -7.38 3.84 16.90
N ARG A 90 -8.59 3.79 17.48
CA ARG A 90 -8.79 4.05 18.93
C ARG A 90 -8.07 3.01 19.80
N GLY A 91 -8.15 1.73 19.45
CA GLY A 91 -7.45 0.65 20.16
C GLY A 91 -5.93 0.75 20.04
N TRP A 92 -5.43 1.23 18.91
CA TRP A 92 -3.99 1.41 18.65
C TRP A 92 -3.40 2.67 19.27
N HIS A 93 -4.24 3.64 19.65
CA HIS A 93 -3.79 4.97 20.05
C HIS A 93 -2.76 4.96 21.17
N SER A 94 -2.94 4.16 22.22
CA SER A 94 -2.00 4.10 23.35
C SER A 94 -0.61 3.60 22.94
N LYS A 95 -0.54 2.64 22.00
CA LYS A 95 0.72 2.13 21.46
C LYS A 95 1.38 3.18 20.56
N LEU A 96 0.61 3.79 19.67
CA LEU A 96 1.10 4.76 18.69
C LEU A 96 1.49 6.09 19.30
N ALA A 97 0.85 6.51 20.40
CA ALA A 97 1.18 7.75 21.11
C ALA A 97 2.61 7.77 21.68
N MET A 98 3.26 6.60 21.81
CA MET A 98 4.65 6.49 22.24
C MET A 98 5.65 6.56 21.06
N GLU A 99 5.18 6.50 19.81
CA GLU A 99 6.04 6.54 18.63
C GLU A 99 6.31 7.99 18.20
N THR A 100 7.59 8.34 18.07
CA THR A 100 8.00 9.66 17.58
C THR A 100 7.46 9.91 16.17
N GLY A 101 6.77 11.04 16.00
CA GLY A 101 6.20 11.46 14.72
C GLY A 101 4.76 11.01 14.47
N TYR A 102 4.15 10.27 15.41
CA TYR A 102 2.74 9.91 15.32
C TYR A 102 1.85 11.14 15.48
N ALA A 103 1.05 11.42 14.45
CA ALA A 103 0.06 12.48 14.41
C ALA A 103 -1.21 11.96 13.72
N PRO A 104 -2.21 11.45 14.48
CA PRO A 104 -3.38 10.83 13.86
C PRO A 104 -4.14 11.84 12.99
N PRO A 105 -4.57 11.44 11.77
CA PRO A 105 -5.33 12.34 10.90
C PRO A 105 -6.69 12.67 11.54
N ALA A 106 -7.01 13.96 11.66
CA ALA A 106 -8.30 14.41 12.22
C ALA A 106 -9.53 13.92 11.44
N ARG A 107 -9.36 13.72 10.13
CA ARG A 107 -10.35 13.15 9.22
C ARG A 107 -9.65 12.35 8.12
N TYR A 108 -10.31 11.30 7.67
CA TYR A 108 -9.90 10.51 6.51
C TYR A 108 -11.12 9.86 5.86
N THR A 109 -10.96 9.41 4.62
CA THR A 109 -11.98 8.62 3.92
C THR A 109 -11.39 7.31 3.44
N VAL A 110 -12.07 6.19 3.70
CA VAL A 110 -11.70 4.91 3.09
C VAL A 110 -12.48 4.74 1.80
N CYS A 111 -11.77 4.47 0.71
CA CYS A 111 -12.29 4.44 -0.65
C CYS A 111 -12.09 3.05 -1.27
N GLN A 112 -13.04 2.61 -2.08
CA GLN A 112 -12.93 1.37 -2.85
C GLN A 112 -11.84 1.50 -3.91
N LEU A 113 -10.92 0.54 -3.88
CA LEU A 113 -9.93 0.30 -4.92
C LEU A 113 -10.43 -0.81 -5.84
N LYS A 114 -10.50 -0.55 -7.15
CA LYS A 114 -10.91 -1.55 -8.15
C LYS A 114 -9.76 -2.47 -8.57
N SER A 115 -8.55 -1.93 -8.67
CA SER A 115 -7.36 -2.64 -9.12
C SER A 115 -6.08 -1.95 -8.62
N GLY A 116 -4.96 -2.66 -8.66
CA GLY A 116 -3.67 -2.17 -8.18
C GLY A 116 -3.40 -2.46 -6.71
N LEU A 117 -2.32 -1.89 -6.21
CA LEU A 117 -1.92 -1.98 -4.81
C LEU A 117 -2.71 -0.98 -3.96
N PRO A 118 -3.06 -1.33 -2.72
CA PRO A 118 -3.53 -0.38 -1.72
C PRO A 118 -2.56 0.79 -1.57
N PHE A 119 -3.09 1.97 -1.26
CA PHE A 119 -2.28 3.16 -1.04
C PHE A 119 -3.04 4.24 -0.24
N ALA A 120 -2.28 5.14 0.37
CA ALA A 120 -2.77 6.34 1.04
C ALA A 120 -2.47 7.61 0.24
N ASP A 121 -3.50 8.42 -0.03
CA ASP A 121 -3.33 9.78 -0.53
C ASP A 121 -3.21 10.75 0.66
N HIS A 122 -1.99 11.21 0.92
CA HIS A 122 -1.68 12.11 2.03
C HIS A 122 -2.33 13.50 1.89
N ARG A 123 -2.55 13.97 0.66
CA ARG A 123 -3.09 15.30 0.38
C ARG A 123 -4.60 15.32 0.59
N LEU A 124 -5.29 14.29 0.08
CA LEU A 124 -6.74 14.16 0.20
C LEU A 124 -7.17 13.45 1.49
N LYS A 125 -6.23 12.90 2.25
CA LYS A 125 -6.46 12.04 3.44
C LYS A 125 -7.40 10.89 3.10
N ARG A 126 -7.06 10.14 2.06
CA ARG A 126 -7.83 8.99 1.58
C ARG A 126 -7.00 7.72 1.66
N ILE A 127 -7.64 6.62 2.00
CA ILE A 127 -7.06 5.28 2.00
C ILE A 127 -7.81 4.47 0.95
N TYR A 128 -7.10 3.87 0.01
CA TYR A 128 -7.69 3.05 -1.04
C TYR A 128 -7.38 1.58 -0.80
N ILE A 129 -8.42 0.76 -0.61
CA ILE A 129 -8.29 -0.68 -0.33
C ILE A 129 -9.33 -1.47 -1.13
N ARG A 130 -9.07 -2.77 -1.35
CA ARG A 130 -9.99 -3.64 -2.09
C ARG A 130 -11.14 -4.17 -1.24
N GLY A 131 -10.92 -4.39 0.05
CA GLY A 131 -11.89 -4.94 0.98
C GLY A 131 -11.26 -5.17 2.36
N LEU A 132 -12.05 -5.72 3.28
CA LEU A 132 -11.62 -6.05 4.64
C LEU A 132 -12.27 -7.38 5.06
N ALA A 133 -11.68 -8.49 4.62
CA ALA A 133 -12.22 -9.84 4.86
C ALA A 133 -11.21 -10.79 5.52
N SER A 134 -9.93 -10.43 5.50
CA SER A 134 -8.83 -11.26 5.99
C SER A 134 -7.89 -10.50 6.92
N GLU A 135 -7.05 -11.23 7.64
CA GLU A 135 -5.97 -10.66 8.46
C GLU A 135 -4.99 -9.85 7.61
N ASP A 136 -4.65 -10.32 6.41
CA ASP A 136 -3.83 -9.58 5.44
C ASP A 136 -4.48 -8.24 5.04
N ASP A 137 -5.80 -8.19 4.91
CA ASP A 137 -6.52 -6.93 4.65
C ASP A 137 -6.49 -6.00 5.87
N GLU A 138 -6.54 -6.54 7.09
CA GLU A 138 -6.41 -5.75 8.32
C GLU A 138 -5.00 -5.16 8.45
N ILE A 139 -3.96 -5.93 8.14
CA ILE A 139 -2.56 -5.45 8.10
C ILE A 139 -2.43 -4.37 7.03
N THR A 140 -2.95 -4.60 5.83
CA THR A 140 -2.97 -3.62 4.74
C THR A 140 -3.65 -2.31 5.17
N LEU A 141 -4.83 -2.40 5.79
CA LEU A 141 -5.58 -1.22 6.23
C LEU A 141 -4.81 -0.46 7.34
N ALA A 142 -4.15 -1.18 8.24
CA ALA A 142 -3.27 -0.59 9.25
C ALA A 142 -2.07 0.12 8.59
N HIS A 143 -1.42 -0.53 7.63
CA HIS A 143 -0.29 -0.03 6.87
C HIS A 143 -0.63 1.33 6.22
N GLU A 144 -1.72 1.40 5.45
CA GLU A 144 -2.14 2.64 4.80
C GLU A 144 -2.54 3.75 5.78
N TYR A 145 -3.15 3.38 6.91
CA TYR A 145 -3.45 4.34 7.96
C TYR A 145 -2.18 4.93 8.58
N LEU A 146 -1.13 4.12 8.77
CA LEU A 146 0.12 4.57 9.35
C LEU A 146 0.84 5.57 8.43
N HIS A 147 0.80 5.39 7.09
CA HIS A 147 1.28 6.42 6.17
C HIS A 147 0.59 7.77 6.39
N LEU A 148 -0.72 7.80 6.63
CA LEU A 148 -1.42 9.04 6.97
C LEU A 148 -1.03 9.57 8.35
N ALA A 149 -0.91 8.70 9.35
CA ALA A 149 -0.61 9.08 10.73
C ALA A 149 0.83 9.55 10.95
N PHE A 150 1.77 9.14 10.10
CA PHE A 150 3.16 9.60 10.12
C PHE A 150 3.47 10.57 8.97
N SER A 151 2.45 11.19 8.34
CA SER A 151 2.63 12.02 7.14
C SER A 151 3.51 13.26 7.32
N HIS A 152 3.84 13.64 8.56
CA HIS A 152 4.70 14.78 8.89
C HIS A 152 6.06 14.35 9.47
N HIS A 153 6.42 13.07 9.32
CA HIS A 153 7.63 12.50 9.88
C HIS A 153 8.33 11.57 8.87
N PRO A 154 9.67 11.55 8.79
CA PRO A 154 10.39 10.71 7.81
C PRO A 154 10.06 9.21 7.89
N ARG A 155 9.76 8.71 9.10
CA ARG A 155 9.32 7.31 9.32
C ARG A 155 8.03 6.96 8.58
N GLY A 156 7.22 7.94 8.16
CA GLY A 156 6.05 7.72 7.32
C GLY A 156 6.39 7.20 5.92
N HIS A 157 7.65 7.29 5.49
CA HIS A 157 8.17 6.75 4.22
C HIS A 157 9.09 5.54 4.42
N ASP A 158 9.25 5.08 5.66
CA ASP A 158 10.03 3.89 5.98
C ASP A 158 9.11 2.67 5.94
N GLU A 159 9.00 2.06 4.77
CA GLU A 159 8.12 0.90 4.51
C GLU A 159 8.37 -0.26 5.48
N VAL A 160 9.63 -0.47 5.89
CA VAL A 160 9.99 -1.54 6.83
C VAL A 160 9.41 -1.25 8.22
N PHE A 161 9.55 -0.01 8.68
CA PHE A 161 8.94 0.42 9.94
C PHE A 161 7.41 0.36 9.88
N ILE A 162 6.81 0.86 8.80
CA ILE A 162 5.35 0.91 8.63
C ILE A 162 4.75 -0.50 8.63
N GLU A 163 5.32 -1.41 7.84
CA GLU A 163 4.87 -2.80 7.76
C GLU A 163 5.02 -3.53 9.10
N ALA A 164 6.18 -3.43 9.74
CA ALA A 164 6.42 -4.08 11.03
C ALA A 164 5.47 -3.55 12.13
N LEU A 165 5.20 -2.24 12.12
CA LEU A 165 4.26 -1.63 13.05
C LEU A 165 2.82 -2.07 12.75
N ALA A 166 2.41 -2.12 11.49
CA ALA A 166 1.08 -2.58 11.07
C ALA A 166 0.78 -4.00 11.58
N ARG A 167 1.71 -4.93 11.35
CA ARG A 167 1.61 -6.32 11.84
C ARG A 167 1.45 -6.39 13.35
N ARG A 168 2.31 -5.67 14.09
CA ARG A 168 2.24 -5.58 15.56
C ARG A 168 0.91 -5.03 16.07
N LEU A 169 0.31 -4.08 15.35
CA LEU A 169 -0.99 -3.49 15.72
C LEU A 169 -2.15 -4.46 15.52
N VAL A 170 -2.10 -5.29 14.47
CA VAL A 170 -3.08 -6.36 14.22
C VAL A 170 -2.85 -7.58 15.12
N GLY A 171 -1.64 -7.72 15.67
CA GLY A 171 -1.27 -8.83 16.56
C GLY A 171 -0.60 -10.00 15.85
N VAL A 172 -0.11 -9.77 14.63
CA VAL A 172 0.67 -10.72 13.84
C VAL A 172 2.16 -10.38 14.03
N PRO A 173 3.02 -11.35 14.38
CA PRO A 173 4.46 -11.12 14.51
C PRO A 173 5.16 -10.97 13.16
#